data_AF-A0A959GM36-F1
#
_entry.id   AF-A0A959GM36-F1
#
_cell.length_a   1.000
_cell.length_b   1.000
_cell.length_c   1.000
_cell.angle_alpha   90.00
_cell.angle_beta   90.00
_cell.angle_gamma   90.00
#
_symmetry.space_group_name_H-M   'P 1'
#
loop_
_entity.id
_entity.type
_entity.pdbx_description
1 polymer ?
#
loop_
_entity_poly.entity_id
_entity_poly.type
_entity_poly.pdbx_seq_one_letter_code
_entity_poly.pdbx_strand_id
1 'polypeptide(L)'
;SQVHSPMQVLSETSTASHCGHGNHLPDGHTIGQLFRDYGEEYIRVYGASRQTIKLIRSIRVCRTPALGGRRITCKQCGDVRYQYFSCGNSQCPQCQGIKRLQWQDRTSA
;
A
#
# COMPACT_ATOMS: atom_id res chain seq x y z
N SER A 1 21.31 -9.90 -14.27
CA SER A 1 20.04 -10.64 -14.32
C SER A 1 19.60 -10.98 -12.90
N GLN A 2 18.66 -10.23 -12.34
CA GLN A 2 18.05 -10.57 -11.05
C GLN A 2 16.59 -10.93 -11.28
N VAL A 3 16.33 -12.22 -11.37
CA VAL A 3 15.01 -12.81 -11.23
C VAL A 3 14.58 -12.55 -9.78
N HIS A 4 13.75 -11.54 -9.55
CA HIS A 4 13.06 -11.39 -8.27
C HIS A 4 12.09 -12.57 -8.14
N SER A 5 12.41 -13.46 -7.21
CA SER A 5 11.55 -14.57 -6.77
C SER A 5 10.14 -14.04 -6.44
N PRO A 6 9.05 -14.76 -6.75
CA PRO A 6 7.70 -14.23 -6.61
C PRO A 6 7.37 -14.06 -5.12
N MET A 7 7.44 -12.82 -4.65
CA MET A 7 6.80 -12.41 -3.40
C MET A 7 5.36 -12.92 -3.44
N GLN A 8 4.88 -13.48 -2.34
CA GLN A 8 3.58 -14.19 -2.29
C GLN A 8 2.44 -13.26 -2.70
N VAL A 9 2.12 -13.26 -3.99
CA VAL A 9 0.97 -12.56 -4.54
C VAL A 9 -0.15 -13.58 -4.68
N LEU A 10 -1.11 -13.53 -3.75
CA LEU A 10 -2.27 -14.41 -3.79
C LEU A 10 -3.15 -14.02 -5.00
N SER A 11 -3.55 -14.98 -5.82
CA SER A 11 -4.39 -14.73 -6.99
C SER A 11 -5.87 -14.82 -6.63
N GLU A 12 -6.63 -13.76 -6.91
CA GLU A 12 -8.08 -13.73 -6.72
C GLU A 12 -8.78 -13.17 -7.96
N THR A 13 -9.99 -13.65 -8.21
CA THR A 13 -10.79 -13.24 -9.37
C THR A 13 -12.02 -12.45 -8.91
N SER A 14 -12.25 -11.24 -9.42
CA SER A 14 -13.39 -10.39 -9.04
C SER A 14 -14.57 -10.54 -10.01
N THR A 15 -15.80 -10.60 -9.48
CA THR A 15 -17.07 -10.80 -10.21
C THR A 15 -17.87 -9.51 -10.45
N ALA A 16 -17.26 -8.33 -10.39
CA ALA A 16 -18.00 -7.07 -10.58
C ALA A 16 -18.74 -7.01 -11.93
N SER A 17 -20.06 -6.79 -11.87
CA SER A 17 -20.98 -6.82 -13.03
C SER A 17 -20.80 -5.66 -14.02
N HIS A 18 -20.13 -4.58 -13.62
CA HIS A 18 -19.76 -3.47 -14.50
C HIS A 18 -18.27 -3.17 -14.38
N CYS A 19 -17.57 -3.22 -15.51
CA CYS A 19 -16.15 -2.95 -15.64
C CYS A 19 -15.85 -1.44 -15.58
N GLY A 20 -16.02 -0.84 -14.40
CA GLY A 20 -15.64 0.55 -14.13
C GLY A 20 -14.13 0.72 -13.99
N HIS A 21 -13.36 0.51 -15.06
CA HIS A 21 -11.90 0.76 -15.07
C HIS A 21 -11.56 2.26 -15.14
N GLY A 22 -12.32 3.11 -14.44
CA GLY A 22 -12.17 4.56 -14.44
C GLY A 22 -11.15 5.07 -13.41
N ASN A 23 -10.16 5.82 -13.92
CA ASN A 23 -9.18 6.66 -13.25
C ASN A 23 -8.15 5.99 -12.35
N HIS A 24 -7.20 5.32 -12.99
CA HIS A 24 -5.87 5.12 -12.42
C HIS A 24 -5.05 6.42 -12.57
N LEU A 25 -5.09 7.33 -11.58
CA LEU A 25 -3.98 8.21 -11.09
C LEU A 25 -4.50 9.28 -10.08
N PRO A 26 -3.68 9.83 -9.14
CA PRO A 26 -2.37 10.41 -9.41
C PRO A 26 -1.19 9.89 -8.57
N ASP A 27 -0.10 9.65 -9.26
CA ASP A 27 1.19 10.32 -9.06
C ASP A 27 1.64 10.62 -7.63
N GLY A 28 2.66 9.86 -7.21
CA GLY A 28 3.93 10.47 -6.85
C GLY A 28 4.09 11.09 -5.46
N HIS A 29 3.00 11.45 -4.77
CA HIS A 29 3.13 12.27 -3.54
C HIS A 29 2.48 11.62 -2.30
N THR A 30 2.67 10.31 -2.12
CA THR A 30 2.30 9.66 -0.86
C THR A 30 3.37 9.90 0.21
N ILE A 31 2.98 9.91 1.48
CA ILE A 31 3.95 9.88 2.61
C ILE A 31 4.90 8.67 2.52
N GLY A 32 4.43 7.55 1.97
CA GLY A 32 5.28 6.39 1.67
C GLY A 32 6.39 6.73 0.68
N GLN A 33 6.10 7.54 -0.34
CA GLN A 33 7.09 8.00 -1.31
C GLN A 33 8.11 8.94 -0.66
N LEU A 34 7.64 9.92 0.12
CA LEU A 34 8.52 10.82 0.87
C LEU A 34 9.52 10.06 1.76
N PHE A 35 9.07 9.04 2.49
CA PHE A 35 9.95 8.23 3.32
C PHE A 35 10.81 7.22 2.54
N ARG A 36 10.44 6.87 1.31
CA ARG A 36 11.33 6.13 0.41
C ARG A 36 12.49 7.01 -0.03
N ASP A 37 12.20 8.25 -0.37
CA ASP A 37 13.18 9.17 -0.96
C ASP A 37 14.10 9.77 0.12
N TYR A 38 13.57 10.16 1.27
CA TYR A 38 14.31 10.94 2.28
C TYR A 38 14.37 10.30 3.67
N GLY A 39 13.67 9.19 3.90
CA GLY A 39 13.47 8.65 5.25
C GLY A 39 14.74 8.18 5.96
N GLU A 40 15.67 7.52 5.24
CA GLU A 40 16.93 7.06 5.85
C GLU A 40 17.91 8.21 6.07
N GLU A 41 17.91 9.23 5.20
CA GLU A 41 18.70 10.43 5.41
C GLU A 41 18.23 11.19 6.65
N TYR A 42 16.92 11.36 6.82
CA TYR A 42 16.35 11.97 8.02
C TYR A 42 16.78 11.23 9.29
N ILE A 43 16.70 9.89 9.30
CA ILE A 43 17.12 9.06 10.44
C ILE A 43 18.59 9.31 10.79
N ARG A 44 19.45 9.37 9.77
CA ARG A 44 20.90 9.53 9.94
C ARG A 44 21.28 10.93 10.42
N VAL A 45 20.71 11.98 9.83
CA VAL A 45 21.08 13.38 10.10
C VAL A 45 20.55 13.86 11.46
N TYR A 46 19.32 13.50 11.80
CA TYR A 46 18.64 14.07 12.98
C TYR A 46 18.62 13.16 14.21
N GLY A 47 19.18 11.95 14.14
CA GLY A 47 19.25 11.04 15.30
C GLY A 47 17.87 10.62 15.81
N ALA A 48 17.03 10.08 14.92
CA ALA A 48 15.64 9.76 15.24
C ALA A 48 15.49 8.69 16.34
N SER A 49 14.45 8.81 17.18
CA SER A 49 14.13 7.82 18.22
C SER A 49 13.84 6.43 17.63
N ARG A 50 13.95 5.37 18.44
CA ARG A 50 13.62 4.00 17.99
C ARG A 50 12.18 3.89 17.45
N GLN A 51 11.23 4.56 18.09
CA GLN A 51 9.84 4.61 17.65
C GLN A 51 9.71 5.30 16.28
N THR A 52 10.38 6.44 16.10
CA THR A 52 10.40 7.20 14.84
C THR A 52 11.04 6.40 13.71
N ILE A 53 12.17 5.73 13.97
CA ILE A 53 12.83 4.85 12.98
C ILE A 53 11.88 3.74 12.54
N LYS A 54 11.22 3.06 13.48
CA LYS A 54 10.27 2.00 13.17
C LYS A 54 9.10 2.53 12.33
N LEU A 55 8.58 3.72 12.68
CA LEU A 55 7.49 4.36 11.96
C LEU A 55 7.88 4.69 10.50
N ILE A 56 8.99 5.38 10.30
CA ILE A 56 9.49 5.77 8.98
C ILE A 56 9.69 4.52 8.11
N ARG A 57 10.38 3.51 8.64
CA ARG A 57 10.65 2.26 7.91
C ARG A 57 9.38 1.46 7.60
N SER A 58 8.39 1.45 8.50
CA SER A 58 7.09 0.83 8.23
C SER A 58 6.33 1.55 7.12
N ILE A 59 6.22 2.88 7.19
CA ILE A 59 5.45 3.66 6.21
C ILE A 59 6.11 3.58 4.83
N ARG A 60 7.44 3.59 4.76
CA ARG A 60 8.21 3.47 3.50
C ARG A 60 7.79 2.27 2.64
N VAL A 61 7.52 1.12 3.26
CA VAL A 61 7.15 -0.13 2.56
C VAL A 61 5.64 -0.34 2.45
N CYS A 62 4.83 0.53 3.07
CA CYS A 62 3.38 0.41 3.09
C CYS A 62 2.79 0.46 1.67
N ARG A 63 1.93 -0.52 1.33
CA ARG A 63 1.27 -0.63 0.02
C ARG A 63 2.26 -0.68 -1.16
N THR A 64 3.40 -1.33 -0.95
CA THR A 64 4.40 -1.59 -2.00
C THR A 64 4.56 -3.09 -2.22
N PRO A 65 5.17 -3.52 -3.35
CA PRO A 65 5.50 -4.93 -3.55
C PRO A 65 6.27 -5.56 -2.39
N ALA A 66 7.06 -4.77 -1.65
CA ALA A 66 7.89 -5.24 -0.53
C ALA A 66 7.09 -5.94 0.59
N LEU A 67 5.78 -5.69 0.70
CA LEU A 67 4.92 -6.35 1.69
C LEU A 67 4.08 -7.50 1.10
N GLY A 68 4.28 -7.85 -0.17
CA GLY A 68 3.40 -8.77 -0.89
C GLY A 68 2.02 -8.16 -1.16
N GLY A 69 1.11 -8.96 -1.71
CA GLY A 69 -0.20 -8.47 -2.08
C GLY A 69 -1.12 -9.50 -2.72
N ARG A 70 -2.14 -8.99 -3.40
CA ARG A 70 -3.11 -9.80 -4.14
C ARG A 70 -3.11 -9.39 -5.60
N ARG A 71 -3.08 -10.37 -6.49
CA ARG A 71 -3.29 -10.20 -7.93
C ARG A 71 -4.78 -10.38 -8.18
N ILE A 72 -5.45 -9.29 -8.48
CA ILE A 72 -6.87 -9.26 -8.76
C ILE A 72 -7.02 -9.28 -10.27
N THR A 73 -7.58 -10.36 -10.81
CA THR A 73 -7.89 -10.48 -12.23
C THR A 73 -9.38 -10.23 -12.44
N CYS A 74 -9.72 -9.30 -13.33
CA CYS A 74 -11.09 -9.06 -13.73
C CYS A 74 -11.60 -10.23 -14.56
N LYS A 75 -12.70 -10.88 -14.14
CA LYS A 75 -13.27 -12.01 -14.89
C LYS A 75 -13.89 -11.61 -16.24
N GLN A 76 -14.21 -10.33 -16.43
CA GLN A 76 -14.95 -9.83 -17.59
C GLN A 76 -14.02 -9.35 -18.72
N CYS A 77 -12.95 -8.61 -18.39
CA CYS A 77 -12.03 -8.07 -19.41
C CYS A 77 -10.59 -8.61 -19.30
N GLY A 78 -10.26 -9.36 -18.24
CA GLY A 78 -8.90 -9.86 -18.00
C GLY A 78 -7.92 -8.84 -17.42
N ASP A 79 -8.33 -7.60 -17.12
CA ASP A 79 -7.46 -6.59 -16.49
C ASP A 79 -6.88 -7.11 -15.17
N VAL A 80 -5.59 -6.87 -14.95
CA VAL A 80 -4.84 -7.35 -13.78
C VAL A 80 -4.43 -6.17 -12.93
N ARG A 81 -4.87 -6.17 -11.67
CA ARG A 81 -4.52 -5.16 -10.68
C ARG A 81 -3.80 -5.79 -9.50
N TYR A 82 -2.87 -5.03 -8.92
CA TYR A 82 -2.17 -5.44 -7.72
C TYR A 82 -2.66 -4.64 -6.52
N GLN A 83 -3.11 -5.34 -5.49
CA GLN A 83 -3.43 -4.74 -4.20
C GLN A 83 -2.38 -5.18 -3.18
N TYR A 84 -1.45 -4.29 -2.86
CA TYR A 84 -0.39 -4.57 -1.88
C TYR A 84 -0.89 -4.49 -0.44
N PHE A 85 -0.29 -5.29 0.44
CA PHE A 85 -0.61 -5.30 1.86
C PHE A 85 -0.17 -4.02 2.58
N SER A 86 -0.83 -3.71 3.69
CA SER A 86 -0.52 -2.53 4.51
C SER A 86 0.59 -2.86 5.50
N CYS A 87 1.34 -1.84 5.96
CA CYS A 87 2.46 -2.05 6.89
C CYS A 87 2.04 -2.41 8.33
N GLY A 88 0.74 -2.43 8.65
CA GLY A 88 0.22 -2.78 9.96
C GLY A 88 0.51 -1.78 11.09
N ASN A 89 1.30 -0.72 10.85
CA ASN A 89 1.65 0.25 11.87
C ASN A 89 0.45 1.14 12.24
N SER A 90 0.15 1.25 13.54
CA SER A 90 -1.00 2.01 14.05
C SER A 90 -0.88 3.51 13.80
N GLN A 91 0.32 4.04 13.58
CA GLN A 91 0.55 5.46 13.31
C GLN A 91 0.66 5.78 11.82
N CYS A 92 0.52 4.79 10.92
CA CYS A 92 0.58 5.03 9.49
C CYS A 92 -0.70 5.75 9.01
N PRO A 93 -0.61 6.99 8.47
CA PRO A 93 -1.80 7.75 8.04
C PRO A 93 -2.57 7.05 6.92
N GLN A 94 -1.86 6.40 5.99
CA GLN A 94 -2.49 5.62 4.91
C GLN A 94 -3.29 4.43 5.44
N CYS A 95 -2.79 3.75 6.48
CA CYS A 95 -3.52 2.63 7.09
C CYS A 95 -4.73 3.11 7.89
N GLN A 96 -4.57 4.19 8.65
CA GLN A 96 -5.63 4.74 9.48
C GLN A 96 -6.73 5.42 8.66
N GLY A 97 -6.40 6.04 7.53
CA GLY A 97 -7.39 6.59 6.60
C GLY A 97 -8.35 5.51 6.09
N ILE A 98 -7.82 4.34 5.71
CA ILE A 98 -8.64 3.21 5.26
C ILE A 98 -9.52 2.68 6.39
N LYS A 99 -8.98 2.53 7.62
CA LYS A 99 -9.78 2.11 8.77
C LYS A 99 -10.91 3.10 9.08
N ARG A 100 -10.68 4.40 8.91
CA ARG A 100 -11.69 5.44 9.09
C ARG A 100 -12.82 5.30 8.07
N LEU A 101 -12.49 5.14 6.79
CA LEU A 101 -13.48 4.92 5.73
C LEU A 101 -14.30 3.66 6.01
N GLN A 102 -13.65 2.55 6.34
CA GLN A 102 -14.33 1.30 6.73
C GLN A 102 -15.25 1.46 7.94
N TRP A 103 -14.86 2.27 8.92
CA TRP A 103 -15.70 2.56 10.08
C TRP A 103 -16.92 3.39 9.69
N GLN A 104 -16.72 4.43 8.87
CA GLN A 104 -17.81 5.27 8.35
C GLN A 104 -18.84 4.41 7.62
N ASP A 105 -18.39 3.60 6.65
CA ASP A 105 -19.26 2.70 5.86
C ASP A 105 -20.10 1.78 6.74
N ARG A 106 -19.52 1.25 7.82
CA ARG A 106 -20.22 0.38 8.77
C ARG A 106 -21.28 1.12 9.60
N THR A 107 -21.04 2.38 9.93
CA THR A 107 -21.95 3.17 10.78
C THR A 107 -23.00 3.95 9.98
N SER A 108 -22.83 4.08 8.67
CA SER A 108 -23.77 4.74 7.76
C SER A 108 -24.85 3.79 7.21
N ALA A 109 -24.84 2.51 7.63
CA ALA A 109 -25.84 1.50 7.31
C ALA A 109 -26.73 1.25 8.54
#